data_AF-A0A1Y1YEK7-F1
#
_entry.id   AF-A0A1Y1YEK7-F1
#
_cell.length_a   1.000
_cell.length_b   1.000
_cell.length_c   1.000
_cell.angle_alpha   90.00
_cell.angle_beta   90.00
_cell.angle_gamma   90.00
#
_symmetry.space_group_name_H-M   'P 1'
#
loop_
_entity.id
_entity.type
_entity.pdbx_description
1 polymer ?
#
loop_
_entity_poly.entity_id
_entity_poly.type
_entity_poly.pdbx_seq_one_letter_code
_entity_poly.pdbx_strand_id
1 'polypeptide(L)'
;MLIPKQNRKLIYESLFKEGVMVAKKDFNAPKHDELDVPNLQVIKALQSLNSRGYVKTQFSWQHYYYFLTNEGIEYLREFLHLPAEIVPATMKKSARPVGIRPRQEGDRPFRGPRGDREGYRRRDDGSKKEGASGDFRPEFRGGARRQE
;
A
#
# COMPACT_ATOMS: atom_id res chain seq x y z
N MET A 1 27.59 -9.41 -15.06
CA MET A 1 27.06 -10.76 -15.39
C MET A 1 26.61 -10.73 -16.84
N LEU A 2 26.97 -11.75 -17.63
CA LEU A 2 26.44 -11.92 -18.98
C LEU A 2 25.02 -12.48 -18.87
N ILE A 3 24.02 -11.73 -19.34
CA ILE A 3 22.61 -12.12 -19.36
C ILE A 3 22.17 -12.18 -20.82
N PRO A 4 21.47 -13.23 -21.27
CA PRO A 4 20.91 -13.30 -22.62
C PRO A 4 20.07 -12.06 -22.93
N LYS A 5 20.21 -11.51 -24.15
CA LYS A 5 19.51 -10.27 -24.53
C LYS A 5 17.99 -10.40 -24.39
N GLN A 6 17.44 -11.57 -24.70
CA GLN A 6 16.01 -11.89 -24.57
C GLN A 6 15.55 -11.75 -23.11
N ASN A 7 16.20 -12.45 -22.18
CA ASN A 7 15.85 -12.41 -20.76
C ASN A 7 16.00 -11.02 -20.16
N ARG A 8 17.05 -10.29 -20.54
CA ARG A 8 17.25 -8.91 -20.10
C ARG A 8 16.11 -7.99 -20.58
N LYS A 9 15.66 -8.16 -21.82
CA LYS A 9 14.53 -7.39 -22.36
C LYS A 9 13.24 -7.70 -21.60
N LEU A 10 12.96 -8.98 -21.35
CA LEU A 10 11.79 -9.41 -20.58
C LEU A 10 11.76 -8.83 -19.16
N ILE A 11 12.89 -8.85 -18.43
CA ILE A 11 12.99 -8.24 -17.09
C ILE A 11 12.70 -6.74 -17.13
N TYR A 12 13.17 -6.05 -18.17
CA TYR A 12 12.97 -4.60 -18.29
C TYR A 12 11.54 -4.25 -18.70
N GLU A 13 10.94 -5.05 -19.57
CA GLU A 13 9.54 -4.91 -19.98
C GLU A 13 8.58 -5.11 -18.79
N SER A 14 8.80 -6.14 -17.96
CA SER A 14 7.99 -6.37 -16.76
C SER A 14 8.18 -5.26 -15.72
N LEU A 15 9.43 -4.86 -15.46
CA LEU A 15 9.73 -3.76 -14.54
C LEU A 15 9.08 -2.45 -14.99
N PHE A 16 9.07 -2.15 -16.29
CA PHE A 16 8.46 -0.93 -16.82
C PHE A 16 6.92 -0.99 -16.78
N LYS A 17 6.33 -2.15 -17.05
CA LYS A 17 4.87 -2.33 -17.02
C LYS A 17 4.30 -2.07 -15.64
N GLU A 18 4.91 -2.64 -14.62
CA GLU A 18 4.41 -2.57 -13.24
C GLU A 18 4.99 -1.38 -12.47
N GLY A 19 6.25 -1.02 -12.72
CA GLY A 19 6.99 0.02 -12.01
C GLY A 19 7.59 -0.43 -10.67
N VAL A 20 7.32 -1.67 -10.26
CA VAL A 20 7.82 -2.32 -9.04
C VAL A 20 8.17 -3.77 -9.39
N MET A 21 9.15 -4.35 -8.72
CA MET A 21 9.45 -5.78 -8.84
C MET A 21 9.93 -6.33 -7.50
N VAL A 22 9.61 -7.59 -7.20
CA VAL A 22 10.03 -8.26 -5.97
C VAL A 22 10.78 -9.54 -6.30
N ALA A 23 11.98 -9.72 -5.77
CA ALA A 23 12.75 -10.96 -5.96
C ALA A 23 13.22 -11.53 -4.63
N LYS A 24 12.97 -12.82 -4.38
CA LYS A 24 13.56 -13.54 -3.24
C LYS A 24 15.08 -13.63 -3.43
N LYS A 25 15.86 -13.49 -2.35
CA LYS A 25 17.32 -13.67 -2.34
C LYS A 25 17.65 -15.17 -2.36
N ASP A 26 17.34 -15.81 -3.47
CA ASP A 26 17.74 -17.17 -3.78
C ASP A 26 18.37 -17.21 -5.18
N PHE A 27 19.68 -17.40 -5.22
CA PHE A 27 20.44 -17.38 -6.48
C PHE A 27 20.34 -18.69 -7.26
N ASN A 28 19.90 -19.77 -6.62
CA ASN A 28 19.84 -21.10 -7.22
C ASN A 28 18.43 -21.45 -7.71
N ALA A 29 17.44 -20.64 -7.36
CA ALA A 29 16.08 -20.78 -7.86
C ALA A 29 16.07 -20.79 -9.40
N PRO A 30 15.56 -21.85 -10.04
CA PRO A 30 15.62 -22.01 -11.50
C PRO A 30 14.74 -20.99 -12.22
N LYS A 31 13.69 -20.49 -11.55
CA LYS A 31 12.73 -19.53 -12.08
C LYS A 31 12.40 -18.47 -11.03
N HIS A 32 11.96 -17.32 -11.51
CA HIS A 32 11.36 -16.26 -10.72
C HIS A 32 9.84 -16.51 -10.57
N ASP A 33 9.20 -15.93 -9.55
CA ASP A 33 7.80 -16.19 -9.25
C ASP A 33 6.85 -15.65 -10.35
N GLU A 34 7.17 -14.49 -10.92
CA GLU A 34 6.34 -13.80 -11.93
C GLU A 34 6.86 -13.95 -13.36
N LEU A 35 8.13 -14.34 -13.54
CA LEU A 35 8.81 -14.36 -14.84
C LEU A 35 9.44 -15.73 -15.10
N ASP A 36 9.36 -16.18 -16.35
CA ASP A 36 10.05 -17.40 -16.82
C ASP A 36 11.55 -17.14 -17.08
N VAL A 37 12.23 -16.53 -16.11
CA VAL A 37 13.65 -16.17 -16.16
C VAL A 37 14.32 -16.64 -14.86
N PRO A 38 15.57 -17.14 -14.92
CA PRO A 38 16.29 -17.53 -13.71
C PRO A 38 16.46 -16.37 -12.73
N ASN A 39 16.19 -16.61 -11.45
CA ASN A 39 16.15 -15.56 -10.44
C ASN A 39 17.50 -14.84 -10.27
N LEU A 40 18.61 -15.56 -10.47
CA LEU A 40 19.96 -14.97 -10.52
C LEU A 40 20.07 -13.83 -11.54
N GLN A 41 19.52 -14.03 -12.74
CA GLN A 41 19.57 -13.03 -13.80
C GLN A 41 18.76 -11.79 -13.43
N VAL A 42 17.60 -11.97 -12.80
CA VAL A 42 16.75 -10.89 -12.29
C VAL A 42 17.50 -10.06 -11.25
N ILE A 43 18.03 -10.71 -10.20
CA ILE A 43 18.74 -10.01 -9.12
C ILE A 43 19.96 -9.25 -9.66
N LYS A 44 20.74 -9.86 -10.57
CA LYS A 44 21.96 -9.23 -11.11
C LYS A 44 21.65 -8.13 -12.13
N ALA A 45 20.58 -8.25 -12.91
CA ALA A 45 20.12 -7.18 -13.78
C ALA A 45 19.68 -5.96 -12.94
N LEU A 46 18.85 -6.18 -11.92
CA LEU A 46 18.35 -5.11 -11.05
C LEU A 46 19.44 -4.51 -10.17
N GLN A 47 20.43 -5.30 -9.73
CA GLN A 47 21.62 -4.80 -9.06
C GLN A 47 22.37 -3.79 -9.95
N SER A 48 22.48 -4.07 -11.26
CA SER A 48 23.14 -3.17 -12.21
C SER A 48 22.36 -1.87 -12.44
N LEU A 49 21.02 -1.93 -12.44
CA LEU A 49 20.17 -0.73 -12.54
C LEU A 49 20.22 0.11 -11.26
N ASN A 50 20.23 -0.55 -10.09
CA ASN A 50 20.35 0.12 -8.80
C ASN A 50 21.67 0.86 -8.64
N SER A 51 22.79 0.28 -9.09
CA SER A 51 24.09 0.97 -9.06
C SER A 51 24.15 2.23 -9.94
N ARG A 52 23.25 2.35 -10.91
CA ARG A 52 23.15 3.51 -11.82
C ARG A 52 22.08 4.52 -11.39
N GLY A 53 21.35 4.27 -10.30
CA GLY A 53 20.30 5.16 -9.81
C GLY A 53 18.93 5.01 -10.48
N TYR A 54 18.79 4.09 -11.44
CA TYR A 54 17.52 3.87 -12.17
C TYR A 54 16.45 3.15 -11.35
N VAL A 55 16.86 2.42 -10.32
CA VAL A 55 15.98 1.67 -9.43
C VAL A 55 16.43 1.91 -8.02
N LYS A 56 15.49 2.07 -7.10
CA LYS A 56 15.75 2.07 -5.66
C LYS A 56 15.48 0.67 -5.11
N THR A 57 16.45 0.10 -4.41
CA THR A 57 16.30 -1.22 -3.79
C THR A 57 16.06 -1.08 -2.28
N GLN A 58 15.10 -1.83 -1.75
CA GLN A 58 14.92 -2.07 -0.32
C GLN A 58 15.01 -3.58 -0.08
N PHE A 59 15.81 -4.00 0.89
CA PHE A 59 15.97 -5.41 1.23
C PHE A 59 15.36 -5.70 2.59
N SER A 60 14.46 -6.68 2.65
CA SER A 60 13.77 -7.05 3.89
C SER A 60 13.30 -8.50 3.83
N TRP A 61 13.43 -9.26 4.92
CA TRP A 61 12.98 -10.67 5.03
C TRP A 61 13.49 -11.59 3.91
N GLN A 62 14.74 -11.43 3.47
CA GLN A 62 15.28 -12.16 2.31
C GLN A 62 14.59 -11.84 0.98
N HIS A 63 13.84 -10.75 0.87
CA HIS A 63 13.27 -10.25 -0.38
C HIS A 63 13.90 -8.91 -0.76
N TYR A 64 14.21 -8.76 -2.04
CA TYR A 64 14.55 -7.50 -2.67
C TYR A 64 13.28 -6.88 -3.24
N TYR A 65 13.00 -5.66 -2.81
CA TYR A 65 11.94 -4.81 -3.32
C TYR A 65 12.58 -3.73 -4.18
N TYR A 66 12.17 -3.66 -5.45
CA TYR A 66 12.72 -2.74 -6.43
C TYR A 66 11.67 -1.73 -6.83
N PHE A 67 11.99 -0.44 -6.72
CA PHE A 67 11.13 0.67 -7.08
C PHE A 67 11.77 1.44 -8.24
N LEU A 68 11.05 1.59 -9.34
CA LEU A 68 11.56 2.33 -10.50
C LEU A 68 11.59 3.84 -10.18
N THR A 69 12.71 4.51 -10.48
CA THR A 69 12.84 5.97 -10.32
C THR A 69 12.48 6.70 -11.61
N ASN A 70 12.27 8.02 -11.55
CA ASN A 70 11.95 8.82 -12.74
C ASN A 70 13.03 8.71 -13.83
N GLU A 71 14.31 8.77 -13.45
CA GLU A 71 15.44 8.57 -14.35
C GLU A 71 15.45 7.16 -14.97
N GLY A 72 15.08 6.15 -14.17
CA GLY A 72 14.96 4.78 -14.66
C GLY A 72 13.85 4.61 -15.71
N ILE A 73 12.75 5.36 -15.59
CA ILE A 73 11.67 5.37 -16.60
C ILE A 73 12.20 5.88 -17.94
N GLU A 74 12.98 6.97 -17.94
CA GLU A 74 13.57 7.53 -19.15
C GLU A 74 14.56 6.55 -19.79
N TYR A 75 15.45 5.96 -18.99
CA TYR A 75 16.41 4.96 -19.46
C TYR A 75 15.72 3.72 -20.08
N LEU A 76 14.70 3.18 -19.41
CA LEU A 76 13.98 2.02 -19.91
C LEU A 76 13.17 2.35 -21.17
N ARG A 77 12.67 3.58 -21.30
CA ARG A 77 11.98 4.04 -22.51
C ARG A 77 12.92 4.09 -23.71
N GLU A 78 14.11 4.64 -23.54
CA GLU A 78 15.14 4.67 -24.59
C GLU A 78 15.60 3.26 -24.96
N PHE A 79 15.86 2.40 -23.96
CA PHE A 79 16.33 1.04 -24.18
C PHE A 79 15.30 0.12 -24.86
N LEU A 80 14.02 0.26 -24.51
CA LEU A 80 12.93 -0.54 -25.08
C LEU A 80 12.32 0.08 -26.34
N HIS A 81 12.73 1.31 -26.71
CA HIS A 81 12.20 2.08 -27.83
C HIS A 81 10.67 2.25 -27.76
N LEU A 82 10.15 2.53 -26.55
CA LEU A 82 8.73 2.72 -26.32
C LEU A 82 8.34 4.20 -26.53
N PRO A 83 7.14 4.49 -27.08
CA PRO A 83 6.64 5.86 -27.18
C PRO A 83 6.39 6.47 -25.79
N ALA A 84 6.47 7.80 -25.70
CA ALA A 84 6.37 8.55 -24.43
C ALA A 84 5.04 8.36 -23.67
N GLU A 85 4.01 7.86 -24.35
CA GLU A 85 2.67 7.66 -23.81
C GLU A 85 2.58 6.46 -22.84
N ILE A 86 3.46 5.47 -22.98
CA ILE A 86 3.41 4.29 -22.11
C ILE A 86 4.06 4.66 -20.78
N VAL A 87 3.20 4.86 -19.78
CA VAL A 87 3.60 5.17 -18.42
C VAL A 87 3.43 3.91 -17.55
N PRO A 88 4.37 3.62 -16.62
CA PRO A 88 4.24 2.53 -15.65
C PRO A 88 2.91 2.56 -14.89
N ALA A 89 2.42 1.39 -14.50
CA ALA A 89 1.14 1.25 -13.79
C ALA A 89 1.05 2.10 -12.52
N THR A 90 2.17 2.32 -11.81
CA THR A 90 2.23 3.16 -10.60
C THR A 90 1.80 4.61 -10.80
N MET A 91 1.96 5.17 -12.00
CA MET A 91 1.61 6.56 -12.28
C MET A 91 0.25 6.72 -12.97
N LYS A 92 -0.38 5.61 -13.38
CA LYS A 92 -1.76 5.65 -13.88
C LYS A 92 -2.66 5.96 -12.69
N LYS A 93 -3.31 7.13 -12.72
CA LYS A 93 -4.29 7.50 -11.69
C LYS A 93 -5.37 6.41 -11.64
N SER A 94 -5.38 5.64 -10.54
CA SER A 94 -6.50 4.77 -10.24
C SER A 94 -7.77 5.62 -10.23
N ALA A 95 -8.74 5.28 -11.09
CA ALA A 95 -10.06 5.87 -11.01
C ALA A 95 -10.57 5.54 -9.60
N ARG A 96 -10.63 6.56 -8.73
CA ARG A 96 -11.25 6.40 -7.41
C ARG A 96 -12.62 5.76 -7.70
N PRO A 97 -12.96 4.60 -7.09
CA PRO A 97 -14.32 4.12 -7.18
C PRO A 97 -15.18 5.27 -6.70
N VAL A 98 -16.00 5.82 -7.60
CA VAL A 98 -16.96 6.85 -7.27
C VAL A 98 -17.77 6.23 -6.16
N GLY A 99 -17.54 6.74 -4.94
CA GLY A 99 -18.20 6.20 -3.76
C GLY A 99 -19.68 6.12 -4.06
N ILE A 100 -20.31 5.03 -3.65
CA ILE A 100 -21.75 4.96 -3.47
C ILE A 100 -22.08 5.97 -2.38
N ARG A 101 -22.05 7.26 -2.73
CA ARG A 101 -22.77 8.30 -2.03
C ARG A 101 -24.16 8.21 -2.65
N PRO A 102 -25.19 7.74 -1.91
CA PRO A 102 -26.55 7.88 -2.40
C PRO A 102 -26.83 9.39 -2.49
N ARG A 103 -26.71 9.91 -3.71
CA ARG A 103 -27.26 11.21 -4.07
C ARG A 103 -28.77 11.03 -4.13
N GLN A 104 -29.44 11.20 -3.00
CA GLN A 104 -30.87 11.46 -3.01
C GLN A 104 -31.06 12.97 -3.07
N GLU A 105 -31.22 13.46 -4.28
CA GLU A 105 -31.75 14.78 -4.57
C GLU A 105 -32.98 14.55 -5.46
N GLY A 106 -34.16 14.91 -4.94
CA GLY A 106 -35.37 15.12 -5.71
C GLY A 106 -36.40 13.99 -5.77
N ASP A 107 -37.63 14.33 -5.39
CA ASP A 107 -38.91 13.66 -5.69
C ASP A 107 -39.37 12.48 -4.82
N ARG A 108 -40.06 12.82 -3.72
CA ARG A 108 -41.35 12.21 -3.33
C ARG A 108 -42.16 13.16 -2.42
N PRO A 109 -43.50 13.13 -2.51
CA PRO A 109 -44.37 14.26 -2.17
C PRO A 109 -44.62 14.39 -0.67
N PHE A 110 -44.94 15.61 -0.27
CA PHE A 110 -45.53 16.04 0.99
C PHE A 110 -46.36 14.95 1.70
N ARG A 111 -45.93 14.54 2.90
CA ARG A 111 -46.76 13.86 3.89
C ARG A 111 -46.58 14.59 5.21
N GLY A 112 -47.67 15.16 5.73
CA GLY A 112 -47.73 16.06 6.89
C GLY A 112 -47.19 15.51 8.22
N PRO A 113 -47.29 16.32 9.29
CA PRO A 113 -46.38 16.30 10.44
C PRO A 113 -46.60 15.08 11.32
N ARG A 114 -45.57 14.25 11.50
CA ARG A 114 -45.53 13.22 12.55
C ARG A 114 -44.69 13.73 13.71
N GLY A 115 -45.37 14.02 14.81
CA GLY A 115 -44.78 14.42 16.07
C GLY A 115 -43.99 13.32 16.78
N ASP A 116 -43.44 13.75 17.91
CA ASP A 116 -43.11 12.94 19.09
C ASP A 116 -41.77 12.21 19.11
N ARG A 117 -40.66 12.96 18.92
CA ARG A 117 -39.36 12.52 19.46
C ARG A 117 -38.42 13.64 19.94
N GLU A 118 -38.97 14.71 20.51
CA GLU A 118 -38.18 15.83 21.08
C GLU A 118 -38.19 15.88 22.62
N GLY A 119 -38.63 14.83 23.31
CA GLY A 119 -38.79 14.83 24.77
C GLY A 119 -37.57 14.43 25.62
N TYR A 120 -36.48 13.89 25.04
CA TYR A 120 -35.39 13.29 25.84
C TYR A 120 -34.27 14.26 26.27
N ARG A 121 -34.30 15.53 25.87
CA ARG A 121 -33.26 16.52 26.24
C ARG A 121 -33.79 17.75 27.00
N ARG A 122 -35.00 17.69 27.58
CA ARG A 122 -35.53 18.83 28.34
C ARG A 122 -36.22 18.44 29.64
N ARG A 123 -35.40 18.25 30.67
CA ARG A 123 -35.65 18.64 32.08
C ARG A 123 -34.35 19.31 32.50
N ASP A 124 -34.22 20.63 32.45
CA ASP A 124 -34.72 21.63 33.40
C ASP A 124 -34.62 21.20 34.87
N ASP A 125 -34.07 22.13 35.65
CA ASP A 125 -34.08 22.22 37.11
C ASP A 125 -32.94 21.55 37.93
N GLY A 126 -31.92 22.37 38.20
CA GLY A 126 -31.49 22.70 39.56
C GLY A 126 -31.31 21.58 40.59
N SER A 127 -30.11 21.00 40.69
CA SER A 127 -29.64 20.44 41.95
C SER A 127 -28.11 20.42 42.03
N LYS A 128 -27.56 21.38 42.77
CA LYS A 128 -26.23 21.26 43.38
C LYS A 128 -26.21 19.94 44.16
N LYS A 129 -25.20 19.09 43.94
CA LYS A 129 -24.30 18.54 44.98
C LYS A 129 -23.49 17.36 44.45
N GLU A 130 -22.19 17.40 44.78
CA GLU A 130 -21.36 16.26 45.21
C GLU A 130 -21.16 15.16 44.14
N GLY A 131 -20.00 14.92 43.52
CA GLY A 131 -18.60 15.13 43.88
C GLY A 131 -17.85 13.92 43.34
N ALA A 132 -16.73 14.11 42.62
CA ALA A 132 -15.78 13.02 42.44
C ALA A 132 -15.10 12.83 43.80
N SER A 133 -15.50 11.81 44.56
CA SER A 133 -14.92 11.49 45.86
C SER A 133 -13.41 11.24 45.70
N GLY A 134 -12.61 11.99 46.46
CA GLY A 134 -11.15 12.06 46.39
C GLY A 134 -10.35 10.82 46.78
N ASP A 135 -10.91 9.62 46.62
CA ASP A 135 -10.27 8.33 46.97
C ASP A 135 -10.32 7.30 45.83
N PHE A 136 -10.12 7.75 44.58
CA PHE A 136 -9.94 6.83 43.46
C PHE A 136 -8.48 6.33 43.38
N ARG A 137 -8.20 5.18 44.00
CA ARG A 137 -6.91 4.48 43.95
C ARG A 137 -7.05 3.10 43.27
N PRO A 138 -6.61 2.92 42.01
CA PRO A 138 -6.60 1.60 41.39
C PRO A 138 -5.38 0.79 41.87
N GLU A 139 -5.61 -0.27 42.67
CA GLU A 139 -4.58 -1.26 42.98
C GLU A 139 -4.56 -2.39 41.93
N PHE A 140 -3.38 -2.62 41.33
CA PHE A 140 -3.10 -3.84 40.57
C PHE A 140 -2.47 -4.87 41.51
N ARG A 141 -3.31 -5.75 42.07
CA ARG A 141 -2.84 -6.82 42.95
C ARG A 141 -2.14 -7.90 42.13
N GLY A 142 -0.83 -8.01 42.31
CA GLY A 142 0.03 -9.00 41.67
C GLY A 142 -0.36 -10.45 42.00
N GLY A 143 -0.28 -11.31 40.97
CA GLY A 143 -0.24 -12.76 41.11
C GLY A 143 1.21 -13.22 41.19
N ALA A 144 1.59 -13.75 42.35
CA ALA A 144 2.91 -14.27 42.66
C ALA A 144 3.29 -15.52 41.83
N ARG A 145 4.61 -15.66 41.66
CA ARG A 145 5.44 -16.85 41.37
C ARG A 145 4.73 -18.21 41.31
N ARG A 146 5.07 -19.00 40.29
CA ARG A 146 5.23 -20.47 40.41
C ARG A 146 6.69 -20.83 40.16
N GLN A 147 7.33 -21.37 41.19
CA GLN A 147 8.46 -22.30 41.07
C GLN A 147 7.87 -23.66 40.68
N GLU A 148 8.45 -24.34 39.69
CA GLU A 148 9.33 -25.52 39.87
C GLU A 148 9.94 -25.88 38.50
#